data_AF-A0A8H3NQ16-F1
#
_entry.id   AF-A0A8H3NQ16-F1
#
_cell.length_a   1.000
_cell.length_b   1.000
_cell.length_c   1.000
_cell.angle_alpha   90.00
_cell.angle_beta   90.00
_cell.angle_gamma   90.00
#
_symmetry.space_group_name_H-M   'P 1'
#
loop_
_entity.id
_entity.type
_entity.pdbx_description
1 polymer ?
#
loop_
_entity_poly.entity_id
_entity_poly.type
_entity_poly.pdbx_seq_one_letter_code
_entity_poly.pdbx_strand_id
1 'polypeptide(L)'
;MRNLKGLLKNDGKLLLAENDVVLGLDPRWWSQYKDDSVPVFPLDEGAWAEVLKKSGFAGVQHIIHDSEDANLHQLPLMVSSVERAISFDFSEVVVVNPDICGTDVSAFSANLAGLLIKLGLSVSQRNWDTIGDVSGKVLVSFWEIDSPVLGEMSEPVFEVVKGMALNSAGVLWITRGGQVSGPFKPYSGVCTGFFRALRSENSEKRLGTLDLSLNLDLHSELAATLVSEVFEGLFSATERETRDYEFAEDECCLYVSRLVEDPALNLAMGPGVE
;
A
#
# COMPACT_ATOMS: atom_id res chain seq x y z
N MET A 1 -0.72 -26.74 -6.53
CA MET A 1 -0.86 -25.61 -5.59
C MET A 1 0.07 -25.67 -4.38
N ARG A 2 0.09 -26.74 -3.54
CA ARG A 2 0.98 -26.79 -2.35
C ARG A 2 2.48 -26.63 -2.69
N ASN A 3 2.94 -27.23 -3.78
CA ASN A 3 4.33 -27.06 -4.23
C ASN A 3 4.62 -25.61 -4.65
N LEU A 4 3.68 -24.94 -5.32
CA LEU A 4 3.82 -23.52 -5.68
C LEU A 4 3.89 -22.64 -4.44
N LYS A 5 3.08 -22.92 -3.41
CA LYS A 5 3.17 -22.23 -2.12
C LYS A 5 4.56 -22.37 -1.49
N GLY A 6 5.15 -23.56 -1.54
CA GLY A 6 6.50 -23.79 -1.00
C GLY A 6 7.63 -23.08 -1.76
N LEU A 7 7.38 -22.65 -3.00
CA LEU A 7 8.34 -21.87 -3.81
C LEU A 7 8.17 -20.36 -3.64
N LEU A 8 7.01 -19.90 -3.17
CA LEU A 8 6.74 -18.50 -2.94
C LEU A 8 7.20 -18.09 -1.54
N LYS A 9 7.77 -16.88 -1.46
CA LYS A 9 7.96 -16.21 -0.17
C LYS A 9 6.59 -15.94 0.48
N ASN A 10 6.61 -15.63 1.78
CA ASN A 10 5.44 -15.06 2.45
C ASN A 10 5.00 -13.78 1.71
N ASP A 11 3.69 -13.58 1.52
CA ASP A 11 3.11 -12.52 0.68
C ASP A 11 3.46 -12.58 -0.83
N GLY A 12 4.10 -13.67 -1.28
CA GLY A 12 4.35 -13.92 -2.69
C GLY A 12 3.04 -13.97 -3.48
N LYS A 13 3.00 -13.27 -4.62
CA LYS A 13 1.86 -13.28 -5.54
C LYS A 13 1.98 -14.44 -6.53
N LEU A 14 0.86 -15.10 -6.79
CA LEU A 14 0.70 -16.12 -7.82
C LEU A 14 -0.18 -15.55 -8.92
N LEU A 15 0.35 -15.53 -10.14
CA LEU A 15 -0.40 -15.24 -11.35
C LEU A 15 -0.75 -16.56 -12.02
N LEU A 16 -2.04 -16.81 -12.22
CA LEU A 16 -2.56 -18.03 -12.83
C LEU A 16 -3.38 -17.65 -14.05
N ALA A 17 -2.99 -18.17 -15.21
CA ALA A 17 -3.77 -18.10 -16.45
C ALA A 17 -3.90 -19.52 -16.99
N GLU A 18 -5.14 -19.96 -17.24
CA GLU A 18 -5.42 -21.29 -17.77
C GLU A 18 -6.23 -21.19 -19.07
N ASN A 19 -5.78 -21.90 -20.10
CA ASN A 19 -6.40 -21.91 -21.42
C ASN A 19 -6.85 -23.32 -21.78
N ASP A 20 -8.14 -23.49 -22.01
CA ASP A 20 -8.74 -24.80 -22.27
C ASP A 20 -8.54 -25.30 -23.70
N VAL A 21 -8.41 -24.37 -24.66
CA VAL A 21 -8.36 -24.67 -26.09
C VAL A 21 -7.06 -25.38 -26.48
N VAL A 22 -5.94 -25.00 -25.86
CA VAL A 22 -4.62 -25.59 -26.16
C VAL A 22 -4.42 -26.94 -25.48
N LEU A 23 -5.02 -27.13 -24.30
CA LEU A 23 -4.76 -28.32 -23.46
C LEU A 23 -5.61 -29.54 -23.87
N GLY A 24 -6.74 -29.34 -24.55
CA GLY A 24 -7.60 -30.44 -25.04
C GLY A 24 -6.96 -31.39 -26.05
N LEU A 25 -5.82 -31.04 -26.66
CA LEU A 25 -5.07 -31.91 -27.57
C LEU A 25 -4.02 -32.79 -26.86
N ASP A 26 -3.72 -32.53 -25.59
CA ASP A 26 -2.75 -33.31 -24.81
C ASP A 26 -3.45 -34.49 -24.10
N PRO A 27 -3.10 -35.75 -24.38
CA PRO A 27 -3.67 -36.91 -23.66
C PRO A 27 -3.51 -36.85 -22.14
N ARG A 28 -2.52 -36.12 -21.62
CA ARG A 28 -2.32 -35.90 -20.18
C ARG A 28 -3.40 -35.03 -19.58
N TRP A 29 -3.99 -34.11 -20.34
CA TRP A 29 -5.15 -33.32 -19.91
C TRP A 29 -6.33 -34.22 -19.54
N TRP A 30 -6.60 -35.20 -20.39
CA TRP A 30 -7.71 -36.15 -20.21
C TRP A 30 -7.45 -37.22 -19.14
N SER A 31 -6.21 -37.34 -18.63
CA SER A 31 -5.85 -38.38 -17.66
C SER A 31 -6.58 -38.25 -16.33
N GLN A 32 -7.05 -37.05 -16.00
CA GLN A 32 -7.72 -36.69 -14.75
C GLN A 32 -9.20 -37.10 -14.74
N TYR A 33 -9.82 -37.31 -15.91
CA TYR A 33 -11.23 -37.72 -16.05
C TYR A 33 -11.46 -39.22 -15.84
N LYS A 34 -10.44 -39.95 -15.37
CA LYS A 34 -10.54 -41.38 -15.03
C LYS A 34 -10.96 -41.63 -13.58
N ASP A 35 -11.00 -40.58 -12.77
CA ASP A 35 -11.31 -40.64 -11.34
C ASP A 35 -12.45 -39.65 -11.03
N ASP A 36 -13.64 -40.17 -10.74
CA ASP A 36 -14.84 -39.38 -10.44
C ASP A 36 -14.69 -38.52 -9.16
N SER A 37 -13.60 -38.67 -8.39
CA SER A 37 -13.30 -37.85 -7.21
C SER A 37 -12.52 -36.56 -7.52
N VAL A 38 -12.06 -36.38 -8.77
CA VAL A 38 -11.31 -35.19 -9.20
C VAL A 38 -12.28 -34.14 -9.77
N PRO A 39 -12.11 -32.84 -9.46
CA PRO A 39 -12.94 -31.80 -10.05
C PRO A 39 -12.90 -31.85 -11.58
N VAL A 40 -14.07 -31.68 -12.21
CA VAL A 40 -14.19 -31.56 -13.66
C VAL A 40 -13.44 -30.31 -14.10
N PHE A 41 -12.43 -30.49 -14.94
CA PHE A 41 -11.79 -29.38 -15.64
C PHE A 41 -12.63 -28.96 -16.86
N PRO A 42 -12.56 -27.71 -17.32
CA PRO A 42 -11.95 -26.58 -16.62
C PRO A 42 -12.71 -26.19 -15.35
N LEU A 43 -11.97 -25.69 -14.36
CA LEU A 43 -12.57 -25.13 -13.15
C LEU A 43 -13.11 -23.73 -13.46
N ASP A 44 -14.31 -23.43 -12.97
CA ASP A 44 -14.78 -22.05 -12.94
C ASP A 44 -14.00 -21.20 -11.92
N GLU A 45 -14.14 -19.87 -12.02
CA GLU A 45 -13.45 -18.91 -11.15
C GLU A 45 -13.73 -19.16 -9.65
N GLY A 46 -14.95 -19.60 -9.31
CA GLY A 46 -15.35 -19.90 -7.93
C GLY A 46 -14.68 -21.16 -7.39
N ALA A 47 -14.61 -22.21 -8.21
CA ALA A 47 -13.90 -23.44 -7.88
C ALA A 47 -12.40 -23.19 -7.73
N TRP A 48 -11.82 -22.32 -8.57
CA TRP A 48 -10.43 -21.87 -8.42
C TRP A 48 -10.18 -21.14 -7.10
N ALA A 49 -11.09 -20.25 -6.68
CA ALA A 49 -10.99 -19.57 -5.39
C ALA A 49 -10.96 -20.55 -4.22
N GLU A 50 -11.78 -21.60 -4.25
CA GLU A 50 -11.81 -22.64 -3.22
C GLU A 50 -10.57 -23.52 -3.23
N VAL A 51 -10.05 -23.90 -4.41
CA VAL A 51 -8.80 -24.66 -4.53
C VAL A 51 -7.61 -23.87 -3.98
N LEU A 52 -7.54 -22.57 -4.28
CA LEU A 52 -6.50 -21.67 -3.77
C LEU A 52 -6.57 -21.55 -2.24
N LYS A 53 -7.76 -21.30 -1.68
CA LYS A 53 -7.97 -21.24 -0.21
C LYS A 53 -7.56 -22.53 0.48
N LYS A 54 -8.06 -23.68 0.01
CA LYS A 54 -7.70 -25.01 0.56
C LYS A 54 -6.21 -25.32 0.47
N SER A 55 -5.50 -24.67 -0.45
CA SER A 55 -4.06 -24.81 -0.63
C SER A 55 -3.24 -23.82 0.20
N GLY A 56 -3.88 -22.98 1.01
CA GLY A 56 -3.25 -22.02 1.90
C GLY A 56 -2.83 -20.71 1.22
N PHE A 57 -3.54 -20.33 0.16
CA PHE A 57 -3.53 -18.99 -0.44
C PHE A 57 -4.78 -18.21 0.02
N ALA A 58 -4.81 -16.89 -0.21
CA ALA A 58 -5.96 -16.03 0.12
C ALA A 58 -7.22 -16.26 -0.74
N GLY A 59 -7.15 -17.13 -1.75
CA GLY A 59 -8.17 -17.27 -2.79
C GLY A 59 -7.90 -16.34 -3.99
N VAL A 60 -8.86 -16.18 -4.89
CA VAL A 60 -8.74 -15.25 -6.02
C VAL A 60 -8.99 -13.82 -5.52
N GLN A 61 -8.00 -12.94 -5.66
CA GLN A 61 -8.05 -11.54 -5.23
C GLN A 61 -8.39 -10.61 -6.39
N HIS A 62 -7.86 -10.90 -7.58
CA HIS A 62 -8.17 -10.17 -8.81
C HIS A 62 -8.37 -11.15 -9.95
N ILE A 63 -9.24 -10.78 -10.87
CA ILE A 63 -9.44 -11.45 -12.15
C ILE A 63 -9.34 -10.39 -13.23
N ILE A 64 -8.49 -10.64 -14.20
CA ILE A 64 -8.32 -9.79 -15.38
C ILE A 64 -8.77 -10.61 -16.57
N HIS A 65 -9.87 -10.18 -17.19
CA HIS A 65 -10.41 -10.79 -18.38
C HIS A 65 -9.70 -10.27 -19.64
N ASP A 66 -9.57 -11.13 -20.64
CA ASP A 66 -8.93 -10.85 -21.94
C ASP A 66 -9.86 -10.15 -22.94
N SER A 67 -11.15 -10.05 -22.62
CA SER A 67 -12.18 -9.31 -23.36
C SER A 67 -13.13 -8.65 -22.36
N GLU A 68 -14.05 -7.80 -22.82
CA GLU A 68 -15.21 -7.34 -22.01
C GLU A 68 -16.45 -8.19 -22.28
N ASP A 69 -16.51 -8.87 -23.43
CA ASP A 69 -17.62 -9.75 -23.79
C ASP A 69 -17.47 -11.12 -23.13
N ALA A 70 -18.42 -11.46 -22.26
CA ALA A 70 -18.52 -12.75 -21.55
C ALA A 70 -18.44 -13.97 -22.46
N ASN A 71 -18.85 -13.84 -23.74
CA ASN A 71 -18.83 -14.93 -24.70
C ASN A 71 -17.47 -15.08 -25.40
N LEU A 72 -16.58 -14.10 -25.23
CA LEU A 72 -15.25 -14.05 -25.83
C LEU A 72 -14.12 -14.17 -24.79
N HIS A 73 -14.45 -14.27 -23.49
CA HIS A 73 -13.47 -14.54 -22.44
C HIS A 73 -12.96 -15.97 -22.55
N GLN A 74 -11.64 -16.15 -22.70
CA GLN A 74 -11.03 -17.48 -22.81
C GLN A 74 -9.84 -17.71 -21.88
N LEU A 75 -9.24 -16.64 -21.35
CA LEU A 75 -8.04 -16.74 -20.54
C LEU A 75 -8.05 -15.72 -19.39
N PRO A 76 -8.86 -15.94 -18.33
CA PRO A 76 -8.82 -15.07 -17.17
C PRO A 76 -7.45 -15.21 -16.48
N LEU A 77 -6.80 -14.07 -16.24
CA LEU A 77 -5.63 -13.99 -15.37
C LEU A 77 -6.10 -13.79 -13.94
N MET A 78 -5.97 -14.82 -13.12
CA MET A 78 -6.29 -14.80 -11.70
C MET A 78 -5.05 -14.48 -10.87
N VAL A 79 -5.20 -13.55 -9.93
CA VAL A 79 -4.15 -13.20 -8.96
C VAL A 79 -4.54 -13.74 -7.59
N SER A 80 -3.60 -14.42 -6.95
CA SER A 80 -3.72 -14.90 -5.57
C SER A 80 -2.44 -14.60 -4.80
N SER A 81 -2.48 -14.66 -3.49
CA SER A 81 -1.30 -14.50 -2.64
C SER A 81 -1.26 -15.54 -1.54
N VAL A 82 -0.06 -15.82 -1.03
CA VAL A 82 0.10 -16.63 0.17
C VAL A 82 -0.47 -15.82 1.34
N GLU A 83 -1.42 -16.43 2.08
CA GLU A 83 -2.09 -15.78 3.21
C GLU A 83 -1.06 -15.30 4.25
N ARG A 84 -1.22 -14.05 4.68
CA ARG A 84 -0.26 -13.33 5.50
C ARG A 84 -0.85 -13.03 6.88
N ALA A 85 -0.19 -13.53 7.92
CA ALA A 85 -0.44 -13.05 9.27
C ALA A 85 0.25 -11.69 9.44
N ILE A 86 -0.53 -10.65 9.69
CA ILE A 86 0.00 -9.31 9.97
C ILE A 86 0.49 -9.28 11.43
N SER A 87 1.72 -8.81 11.62
CA SER A 87 2.31 -8.63 12.94
C SER A 87 3.15 -7.37 12.97
N PHE A 88 3.23 -6.72 14.13
CA PHE A 88 4.00 -5.50 14.35
C PHE A 88 5.08 -5.74 15.41
N ASP A 89 6.23 -5.07 15.28
CA ASP A 89 7.30 -5.07 16.28
C ASP A 89 7.15 -3.93 17.31
N PHE A 90 6.01 -3.26 17.30
CA PHE A 90 5.59 -2.21 18.25
C PHE A 90 4.12 -2.45 18.65
N SER A 91 3.69 -1.77 19.71
CA SER A 91 2.30 -1.87 20.21
C SER A 91 1.60 -0.51 20.33
N GLU A 92 2.36 0.60 20.32
CA GLU A 92 1.82 1.95 20.52
C GLU A 92 1.90 2.79 19.24
N VAL A 93 0.78 3.44 18.93
CA VAL A 93 0.67 4.41 17.84
C VAL A 93 0.17 5.75 18.38
N VAL A 94 0.80 6.83 17.93
CA VAL A 94 0.33 8.20 18.19
C VAL A 94 -0.16 8.80 16.89
N VAL A 95 -1.44 9.16 16.84
CA VAL A 95 -2.03 9.95 15.76
C VAL A 95 -1.82 11.43 16.10
N VAL A 96 -1.09 12.14 15.24
CA VAL A 96 -0.79 13.56 15.44
C VAL A 96 -1.76 14.39 14.61
N ASN A 97 -2.62 15.16 15.27
CA ASN A 97 -3.63 16.00 14.63
C ASN A 97 -3.13 17.45 14.48
N PRO A 98 -3.68 18.22 13.52
CA PRO A 98 -3.43 19.66 13.41
C PRO A 98 -4.08 20.44 14.56
N ASP A 99 -3.57 21.64 14.85
CA ASP A 99 -4.09 22.53 15.91
C ASP A 99 -5.55 22.93 15.69
N ILE A 100 -5.86 23.24 14.43
CA ILE A 100 -7.22 23.52 13.97
C ILE A 100 -7.63 22.32 13.14
N CYS A 101 -8.39 21.43 13.77
CA CYS A 101 -8.91 20.25 13.12
C CYS A 101 -10.33 20.55 12.64
N GLY A 102 -10.54 20.58 11.32
CA GLY A 102 -11.89 20.55 10.76
C GLY A 102 -12.64 19.31 11.23
N THR A 103 -13.98 19.35 11.21
CA THR A 103 -14.82 18.19 11.56
C THR A 103 -14.44 16.94 10.77
N ASP A 104 -14.04 17.14 9.51
CA ASP A 104 -13.79 16.08 8.54
C ASP A 104 -12.47 15.37 8.85
N VAL A 105 -11.40 16.14 9.14
CA VAL A 105 -10.10 15.60 9.55
C VAL A 105 -10.20 14.88 10.89
N SER A 106 -10.98 15.42 11.84
CA SER A 106 -11.15 14.78 13.14
C SER A 106 -11.91 13.46 13.04
N ALA A 107 -12.94 13.39 12.18
CA ALA A 107 -13.67 12.15 11.91
C ALA A 107 -12.76 11.14 11.21
N PHE A 108 -11.97 11.59 10.23
CA PHE A 108 -11.04 10.76 9.48
C PHE A 108 -9.97 10.13 10.38
N SER A 109 -9.31 10.94 11.23
CA SER A 109 -8.27 10.43 12.13
C SER A 109 -8.84 9.52 13.22
N ALA A 110 -10.07 9.76 13.68
CA ALA A 110 -10.79 8.86 14.58
C ALA A 110 -11.17 7.52 13.92
N ASN A 111 -11.63 7.54 12.67
CA ASN A 111 -11.94 6.34 11.90
C ASN A 111 -10.68 5.48 11.71
N LEU A 112 -9.56 6.09 11.33
CA LEU A 112 -8.28 5.40 11.26
C LEU A 112 -7.86 4.82 12.61
N ALA A 113 -7.96 5.60 13.69
CA ALA A 113 -7.65 5.10 15.03
C ALA A 113 -8.47 3.85 15.39
N GLY A 114 -9.76 3.82 15.02
CA GLY A 114 -10.61 2.64 15.16
C GLY A 114 -10.10 1.42 14.39
N LEU A 115 -9.59 1.60 13.17
CA LEU A 115 -8.97 0.52 12.38
C LEU A 115 -7.68 0.01 13.02
N LEU A 116 -6.81 0.92 13.45
CA LEU A 116 -5.54 0.55 14.11
C LEU A 116 -5.77 -0.19 15.44
N ILE A 117 -6.82 0.16 16.19
CA ILE A 117 -7.22 -0.59 17.40
C ILE A 117 -7.68 -2.01 17.05
N LYS A 118 -8.43 -2.18 15.94
CA LYS A 118 -8.82 -3.52 15.45
C LYS A 118 -7.62 -4.38 15.05
N LEU A 119 -6.51 -3.76 14.66
CA LEU A 119 -5.22 -4.43 14.42
C LEU A 119 -4.47 -4.80 15.73
N GLY A 120 -5.03 -4.49 16.90
CA GLY A 120 -4.44 -4.82 18.21
C GLY A 120 -3.45 -3.78 18.74
N LEU A 121 -3.42 -2.58 18.17
CA LEU A 121 -2.52 -1.50 18.57
C LEU A 121 -3.18 -0.58 19.61
N SER A 122 -2.38 -0.06 20.53
CA SER A 122 -2.78 0.99 21.47
C SER A 122 -2.62 2.35 20.80
N VAL A 123 -3.73 3.04 20.55
CA VAL A 123 -3.74 4.32 19.83
C VAL A 123 -4.02 5.47 20.77
N SER A 124 -3.21 6.52 20.69
CA SER A 124 -3.48 7.81 21.35
C SER A 124 -3.48 8.93 20.31
N GLN A 125 -4.28 9.97 20.54
CA GLN A 125 -4.28 11.16 19.70
C GLN A 125 -3.64 12.32 20.45
N ARG A 126 -2.75 13.07 19.79
CA ARG A 126 -2.04 14.22 20.36
C ARG A 126 -1.92 15.33 19.32
N ASN A 127 -1.68 16.55 19.79
CA ASN A 127 -1.24 17.64 18.93
C ASN A 127 0.30 17.66 18.90
N TRP A 128 0.88 18.41 17.95
CA TRP A 128 2.33 18.48 17.79
C TRP A 128 3.05 19.11 18.99
N ASP A 129 2.42 20.08 19.65
CA ASP A 129 2.94 20.82 20.79
C ASP A 129 2.93 20.00 22.09
N THR A 130 2.05 19.01 22.16
CA THR A 130 1.83 18.12 23.31
C THR A 130 2.25 16.67 23.04
N ILE A 131 3.00 16.44 21.95
CA ILE A 131 3.35 15.10 21.47
C ILE A 131 4.16 14.30 22.49
N GLY A 132 4.97 14.95 23.33
CA GLY A 132 5.72 14.33 24.42
C GLY A 132 6.75 13.28 23.94
N ASP A 133 6.97 12.25 24.75
CA ASP A 133 7.89 11.16 24.39
C ASP A 133 7.31 10.22 23.32
N VAL A 134 8.05 10.08 22.23
CA VAL A 134 7.73 9.25 21.06
C VAL A 134 8.61 8.01 20.95
N SER A 135 9.49 7.75 21.92
CA SER A 135 10.41 6.60 21.88
C SER A 135 9.65 5.28 21.82
N GLY A 136 10.02 4.42 20.86
CA GLY A 136 9.37 3.11 20.64
C GLY A 136 7.97 3.16 20.03
N LYS A 137 7.42 4.36 19.78
CA LYS A 137 6.08 4.56 19.22
C LYS A 137 6.14 4.80 17.72
N VAL A 138 5.12 4.35 16.98
CA VAL A 138 4.91 4.74 15.58
C VAL A 138 3.99 5.95 15.53
N LEU A 139 4.28 6.89 14.63
CA LEU A 139 3.51 8.12 14.48
C LEU A 139 2.75 8.10 13.16
N VAL A 140 1.47 8.48 13.18
CA VAL A 140 0.68 8.79 11.99
C VAL A 140 0.30 10.25 12.05
N SER A 141 0.92 11.07 11.21
CA SER A 141 0.79 12.53 11.26
C SER A 141 -0.21 13.03 10.23
N PHE A 142 -1.30 13.64 10.70
CA PHE A 142 -2.26 14.43 9.92
C PHE A 142 -1.92 15.93 9.94
N TRP A 143 -0.77 16.31 10.50
CA TRP A 143 -0.45 17.72 10.76
C TRP A 143 -0.43 18.57 9.48
N GLU A 144 0.02 18.00 8.35
CA GLU A 144 0.05 18.67 7.05
C GLU A 144 -1.08 18.28 6.09
N ILE A 145 -2.19 17.70 6.59
CA ILE A 145 -3.30 17.32 5.72
C ILE A 145 -3.87 18.55 5.00
N ASP A 146 -4.09 19.67 5.69
CA ASP A 146 -4.66 20.88 5.09
C ASP A 146 -3.63 21.96 4.76
N SER A 147 -2.62 22.12 5.64
CA SER A 147 -1.66 23.23 5.61
C SER A 147 -0.21 22.74 5.64
N PRO A 148 0.67 23.21 4.73
CA PRO A 148 2.06 22.75 4.63
C PRO A 148 2.98 23.43 5.66
N VAL A 149 3.04 22.87 6.87
CA VAL A 149 3.90 23.29 7.99
C VAL A 149 5.40 23.24 7.66
N LEU A 150 5.84 22.30 6.82
CA LEU A 150 7.25 22.16 6.44
C LEU A 150 7.70 23.20 5.40
N GLY A 151 6.76 23.88 4.74
CA GLY A 151 7.07 24.94 3.78
C GLY A 151 7.68 26.18 4.43
N GLU A 152 7.21 26.53 5.63
CA GLU A 152 7.67 27.71 6.40
C GLU A 152 7.82 27.35 7.89
N MET A 153 8.90 26.62 8.22
CA MET A 153 9.14 26.16 9.59
C MET A 153 9.72 27.24 10.50
N SER A 154 9.14 27.38 11.69
CA SER A 154 9.80 28.01 12.83
C SER A 154 10.76 27.03 13.53
N GLU A 155 11.74 27.54 14.28
CA GLU A 155 12.69 26.71 15.03
C GLU A 155 12.01 25.69 15.98
N PRO A 156 10.95 26.06 16.76
CA PRO A 156 10.25 25.08 17.60
C PRO A 156 9.59 23.96 16.79
N VAL A 157 8.99 24.29 15.65
CA VAL A 157 8.36 23.31 14.76
C VAL A 157 9.41 22.34 14.21
N PHE A 158 10.56 22.87 13.78
CA PHE A 158 11.66 22.05 13.26
C PHE A 158 12.17 21.05 14.30
N GLU A 159 12.38 21.47 15.56
CA GLU A 159 12.85 20.56 16.61
C GLU A 159 11.81 19.47 16.94
N VAL A 160 10.51 19.76 16.86
CA VAL A 160 9.46 18.74 17.01
C VAL A 160 9.48 17.75 15.85
N VAL A 161 9.51 18.22 14.61
CA VAL A 161 9.57 17.36 13.40
C VAL A 161 10.81 16.47 13.42
N LYS A 162 11.96 17.04 13.77
CA LYS A 162 13.22 16.32 13.96
C LYS A 162 13.11 15.27 15.07
N GLY A 163 12.51 15.62 16.22
CA GLY A 163 12.24 14.66 17.29
C GLY A 163 11.34 13.51 16.85
N MET A 164 10.28 13.80 16.10
CA MET A 164 9.39 12.78 15.51
C MET A 164 10.15 11.82 14.59
N ALA A 165 10.94 12.34 13.66
CA ALA A 165 11.66 11.50 12.70
C ALA A 165 12.82 10.70 13.35
N LEU A 166 13.57 11.32 14.27
CA LEU A 166 14.78 10.73 14.84
C LEU A 166 14.52 9.84 16.06
N ASN A 167 13.50 10.10 16.86
CA ASN A 167 13.30 9.39 18.14
C ASN A 167 12.15 8.38 18.12
N SER A 168 11.25 8.45 17.14
CA SER A 168 10.17 7.46 16.99
C SER A 168 10.65 6.15 16.37
N ALA A 169 9.82 5.10 16.50
CA ALA A 169 10.00 3.82 15.83
C ALA A 169 9.65 3.87 14.32
N GLY A 170 8.96 4.92 13.89
CA GLY A 170 8.55 5.15 12.52
C GLY A 170 7.52 6.27 12.41
N VAL A 171 7.40 6.86 11.22
CA VAL A 171 6.47 7.95 10.93
C VAL A 171 5.80 7.70 9.58
N LEU A 172 4.47 7.75 9.55
CA LEU A 172 3.68 7.92 8.33
C LEU A 172 3.17 9.36 8.32
N TRP A 173 3.58 10.13 7.31
CA TRP A 173 3.24 11.53 7.18
C TRP A 173 2.20 11.72 6.07
N ILE A 174 1.04 12.27 6.44
CA ILE A 174 -0.10 12.38 5.54
C ILE A 174 -0.25 13.85 5.11
N THR A 175 -0.33 14.05 3.81
CA THR A 175 -0.62 15.34 3.17
C THR A 175 -1.87 15.21 2.29
N ARG A 176 -2.52 16.33 1.97
CA ARG A 176 -3.56 16.39 0.93
C ARG A 176 -3.18 17.42 -0.13
N GLY A 177 -2.21 17.05 -0.93
CA GLY A 177 -1.60 17.88 -1.96
C GLY A 177 -2.11 17.61 -3.37
N GLY A 178 -2.63 16.41 -3.66
CA GLY A 178 -3.05 16.01 -5.01
C GLY A 178 -1.88 15.87 -6.00
N GLN A 179 -0.76 15.30 -5.58
CA GLN A 179 0.49 15.25 -6.37
C GLN A 179 0.45 14.30 -7.58
N VAL A 180 -0.59 13.48 -7.74
CA VAL A 180 -0.72 12.53 -8.87
C VAL A 180 -1.30 13.21 -10.10
N SER A 181 -2.48 13.82 -9.97
CA SER A 181 -3.21 14.43 -11.08
C SER A 181 -3.97 15.68 -10.66
N GLY A 182 -4.30 16.52 -11.65
CA GLY A 182 -5.07 17.75 -11.44
C GLY A 182 -4.28 18.90 -10.79
N PRO A 183 -4.98 19.95 -10.30
CA PRO A 183 -4.36 21.03 -9.54
C PRO A 183 -3.80 20.49 -8.22
N PHE A 184 -2.57 20.84 -7.90
CA PHE A 184 -1.88 20.36 -6.70
C PHE A 184 -1.36 21.52 -5.83
N LYS A 185 -1.11 21.23 -4.54
CA LYS A 185 -0.44 22.15 -3.60
C LYS A 185 1.06 21.83 -3.56
N PRO A 186 1.95 22.67 -4.15
CA PRO A 186 3.36 22.32 -4.29
C PRO A 186 4.09 22.08 -2.95
N TYR A 187 3.77 22.89 -1.94
CA TYR A 187 4.42 22.81 -0.64
C TYR A 187 4.09 21.53 0.15
N SER A 188 3.00 20.83 -0.18
CA SER A 188 2.69 19.53 0.41
C SER A 188 3.72 18.46 0.03
N GLY A 189 4.50 18.64 -1.05
CA GLY A 189 5.55 17.71 -1.46
C GLY A 189 6.87 17.82 -0.66
N VAL A 190 7.02 18.84 0.21
CA VAL A 190 8.28 19.09 0.94
C VAL A 190 8.62 17.92 1.88
N CYS A 191 7.62 17.32 2.54
CA CYS A 191 7.82 16.18 3.43
C CYS A 191 8.49 14.99 2.72
N THR A 192 8.15 14.76 1.45
CA THR A 192 8.71 13.66 0.64
C THR A 192 10.22 13.82 0.47
N GLY A 193 10.67 15.03 0.12
CA GLY A 193 12.11 15.33 0.01
C GLY A 193 12.84 15.21 1.34
N PHE A 194 12.24 15.73 2.42
CA PHE A 194 12.80 15.65 3.77
C PHE A 194 12.97 14.20 4.24
N PHE A 195 11.94 13.36 4.11
CA PHE A 195 12.01 11.96 4.52
C PHE A 195 12.93 11.15 3.62
N ARG A 196 12.99 11.44 2.32
CA ARG A 196 13.94 10.80 1.41
C ARG A 196 15.39 11.08 1.80
N ALA A 197 15.71 12.33 2.16
CA ALA A 197 17.03 12.68 2.67
C ALA A 197 17.38 11.90 3.94
N LEU A 198 16.48 11.87 4.93
CA LEU A 198 16.69 11.12 6.18
C LEU A 198 16.86 9.61 5.96
N ARG A 199 16.07 9.01 5.05
CA ARG A 199 16.22 7.59 4.71
C ARG A 199 17.54 7.31 4.00
N SER A 200 18.09 8.26 3.25
CA SER A 200 19.41 8.12 2.62
C SER A 200 20.55 8.16 3.64
N GLU A 201 20.36 8.87 4.76
CA GLU A 201 21.31 8.93 5.88
C GLU A 201 21.19 7.71 6.81
N ASN A 202 19.97 7.20 6.99
CA ASN A 202 19.69 6.05 7.83
C ASN A 202 18.58 5.17 7.22
N SER A 203 18.98 4.10 6.53
CA SER A 203 18.07 3.17 5.84
C SER A 203 17.18 2.35 6.78
N GLU A 204 17.52 2.27 8.06
CA GLU A 204 16.71 1.53 9.05
C GLU A 204 15.46 2.31 9.48
N LYS A 205 15.38 3.60 9.14
CA LYS A 205 14.28 4.48 9.52
C LYS A 205 13.04 4.22 8.67
N ARG A 206 11.93 3.87 9.34
CA ARG A 206 10.61 3.68 8.74
C ARG A 206 9.86 5.02 8.61
N LEU A 207 10.29 5.84 7.66
CA LEU A 207 9.71 7.15 7.39
C LEU A 207 8.98 7.13 6.06
N GLY A 208 7.65 7.06 6.08
CA GLY A 208 6.81 7.03 4.89
C GLY A 208 5.96 8.28 4.73
N THR A 209 5.57 8.58 3.49
CA THR A 209 4.65 9.66 3.14
C THR A 209 3.45 9.10 2.38
N LEU A 210 2.28 9.67 2.61
CA LEU A 210 1.06 9.42 1.84
C LEU A 210 0.45 10.76 1.46
N ASP A 211 0.45 11.06 0.17
CA ASP A 211 -0.26 12.22 -0.36
C ASP A 211 -1.68 11.84 -0.82
N LEU A 212 -2.69 12.55 -0.34
CA LEU A 212 -4.09 12.32 -0.68
C LEU A 212 -4.56 13.32 -1.74
N SER A 213 -5.48 12.88 -2.58
CA SER A 213 -6.13 13.73 -3.57
C SER A 213 -6.97 14.82 -2.90
N LEU A 214 -7.04 15.99 -3.54
CA LEU A 214 -7.96 17.05 -3.12
C LEU A 214 -9.42 16.62 -3.26
N ASN A 215 -9.72 15.63 -4.10
CA ASN A 215 -11.07 15.14 -4.35
C ASN A 215 -11.50 14.00 -3.42
N LEU A 216 -10.59 13.46 -2.60
CA LEU A 216 -10.93 12.37 -1.68
C LEU A 216 -11.93 12.84 -0.61
N ASP A 217 -13.00 12.07 -0.44
CA ASP A 217 -13.95 12.26 0.66
C ASP A 217 -13.37 11.71 1.97
N LEU A 218 -12.97 12.61 2.86
CA LEU A 218 -12.38 12.27 4.15
C LEU A 218 -13.37 11.60 5.11
N HIS A 219 -14.68 11.72 4.88
CA HIS A 219 -15.69 11.01 5.68
C HIS A 219 -15.89 9.56 5.27
N SER A 220 -15.44 9.19 4.07
CA SER A 220 -15.59 7.84 3.56
C SER A 220 -14.79 6.85 4.40
N GLU A 221 -15.40 5.69 4.70
CA GLU A 221 -14.70 4.56 5.32
C GLU A 221 -13.50 4.10 4.46
N LEU A 222 -13.58 4.32 3.15
CA LEU A 222 -12.51 4.02 2.21
C LEU A 222 -11.26 4.83 2.50
N ALA A 223 -11.37 6.12 2.81
CA ALA A 223 -10.21 6.96 3.10
C ALA A 223 -9.40 6.41 4.29
N ALA A 224 -10.07 6.02 5.37
CA ALA A 224 -9.42 5.39 6.54
C ALA A 224 -8.82 4.02 6.19
N THR A 225 -9.49 3.27 5.32
CA THR A 225 -9.02 1.96 4.86
C THR A 225 -7.73 2.08 4.04
N LEU A 226 -7.65 3.06 3.12
CA LEU A 226 -6.46 3.32 2.30
C LEU A 226 -5.25 3.68 3.19
N VAL A 227 -5.46 4.54 4.20
CA VAL A 227 -4.38 4.88 5.15
C VAL A 227 -3.98 3.66 5.99
N SER A 228 -4.93 2.81 6.41
CA SER A 228 -4.64 1.56 7.13
C SER A 228 -3.82 0.59 6.27
N GLU A 229 -4.14 0.47 4.99
CA GLU A 229 -3.41 -0.39 4.05
C GLU A 229 -1.95 0.09 3.88
N VAL A 230 -1.75 1.41 3.71
CA VAL A 230 -0.41 2.02 3.67
C VAL A 230 0.33 1.79 4.99
N PHE A 231 -0.35 1.97 6.12
CA PHE A 231 0.23 1.73 7.45
C PHE A 231 0.70 0.28 7.61
N GLU A 232 -0.11 -0.69 7.23
CA GLU A 232 0.23 -2.12 7.27
C GLU A 232 1.42 -2.43 6.35
N GLY A 233 1.42 -1.92 5.12
CA GLY A 233 2.51 -2.07 4.17
C GLY A 233 3.85 -1.53 4.69
N LEU A 234 3.82 -0.36 5.34
CA LEU A 234 5.00 0.34 5.83
C LEU A 234 5.58 -0.24 7.14
N PHE A 235 4.71 -0.66 8.06
CA PHE A 235 5.11 -0.93 9.45
C PHE A 235 5.04 -2.39 9.90
N SER A 236 4.41 -3.25 9.12
CA SER A 236 4.45 -4.69 9.36
C SER A 236 5.87 -5.25 9.52
N ALA A 237 6.00 -6.29 10.35
CA ALA A 237 7.29 -6.90 10.69
C ALA A 237 7.94 -7.71 9.54
N THR A 238 7.29 -7.81 8.38
CA THR A 238 7.77 -8.57 7.21
C THR A 238 8.99 -7.91 6.53
N GLU A 239 9.58 -8.62 5.56
CA GLU A 239 10.84 -8.26 4.88
C GLU A 239 10.96 -6.76 4.58
N ARG A 240 12.06 -6.14 5.05
CA ARG A 240 12.33 -4.70 4.94
C ARG A 240 12.69 -4.26 3.51
N GLU A 241 13.24 -5.17 2.72
CA GLU A 241 13.87 -4.87 1.41
C GLU A 241 12.87 -4.44 0.33
N THR A 242 11.61 -4.82 0.46
CA THR A 242 10.58 -4.56 -0.57
C THR A 242 9.55 -3.51 -0.14
N ARG A 243 9.81 -2.76 0.93
CA ARG A 243 8.86 -1.76 1.43
C ARG A 243 8.88 -0.49 0.58
N ASP A 244 7.68 -0.05 0.23
CA ASP A 244 7.45 1.27 -0.29
C ASP A 244 7.37 2.30 0.85
N TYR A 245 7.83 3.51 0.57
CA TYR A 245 7.87 4.62 1.54
C TYR A 245 7.16 5.87 1.03
N GLU A 246 6.83 5.94 -0.25
CA GLU A 246 6.25 7.13 -0.87
C GLU A 246 5.00 6.68 -1.60
N PHE A 247 3.86 7.02 -1.03
CA PHE A 247 2.54 6.66 -1.52
C PHE A 247 1.79 7.91 -1.92
N ALA A 248 0.90 7.75 -2.89
CA ALA A 248 -0.07 8.77 -3.23
C ALA A 248 -1.42 8.11 -3.50
N GLU A 249 -2.50 8.81 -3.18
CA GLU A 249 -3.87 8.42 -3.50
C GLU A 249 -4.41 9.36 -4.58
N ASP A 250 -5.06 8.76 -5.57
CA ASP A 250 -5.89 9.49 -6.51
C ASP A 250 -7.04 8.61 -6.99
N GLU A 251 -8.22 9.19 -7.19
CA GLU A 251 -9.44 8.47 -7.56
C GLU A 251 -9.69 7.20 -6.71
N CYS A 252 -9.44 7.30 -5.41
CA CYS A 252 -9.56 6.20 -4.43
C CYS A 252 -8.62 5.01 -4.67
N CYS A 253 -7.55 5.20 -5.44
CA CYS A 253 -6.53 4.19 -5.73
C CYS A 253 -5.19 4.60 -5.13
N LEU A 254 -4.46 3.64 -4.54
CA LEU A 254 -3.10 3.86 -4.05
C LEU A 254 -2.07 3.64 -5.16
N TYR A 255 -1.16 4.60 -5.29
CA TYR A 255 -0.05 4.62 -6.22
C TYR A 255 1.28 4.63 -5.46
N VAL A 256 2.26 3.97 -6.05
CA VAL A 256 3.67 4.00 -5.63
C VAL A 256 4.52 4.37 -6.83
N SER A 257 5.47 5.29 -6.63
CA SER A 257 6.33 5.73 -7.73
C SER A 257 7.39 4.66 -8.06
N ARG A 258 7.67 4.50 -9.35
CA ARG A 258 8.71 3.61 -9.88
C ARG A 258 9.53 4.37 -10.91
N LEU A 259 10.84 4.35 -10.76
CA LEU A 259 11.74 4.90 -11.77
C LEU A 259 11.84 3.91 -12.92
N VAL A 260 11.39 4.33 -14.10
CA VAL A 260 11.49 3.57 -15.34
C VAL A 260 12.30 4.36 -16.35
N GLU A 261 12.96 3.67 -17.28
CA GLU A 261 13.63 4.34 -18.38
C GLU A 261 12.60 5.03 -19.27
N ASP A 262 12.93 6.24 -19.74
CA ASP A 262 12.20 6.91 -20.80
C ASP A 262 13.02 6.77 -22.10
N PRO A 263 12.67 5.83 -23.00
CA PRO A 263 13.42 5.60 -24.22
C PRO A 263 13.43 6.82 -25.15
N ALA A 264 12.37 7.63 -25.13
CA ALA A 264 12.27 8.80 -25.99
C ALA A 264 13.21 9.91 -25.50
N LEU A 265 13.23 10.18 -24.19
CA LEU A 265 14.16 11.13 -23.59
C LEU A 265 15.62 10.65 -23.74
N ASN A 266 15.88 9.37 -23.51
CA ASN A 266 17.21 8.78 -23.65
C ASN A 266 17.71 8.88 -25.11
N LEU A 267 16.84 8.65 -26.09
CA LEU A 267 17.17 8.81 -27.50
C LEU A 267 17.45 10.27 -27.86
N ALA A 268 16.66 11.21 -27.33
CA ALA A 268 16.85 12.65 -27.56
C ALA A 268 18.14 13.21 -26.94
N MET A 269 18.61 12.63 -25.84
CA MET A 269 19.89 12.99 -25.19
C MET A 269 21.08 12.14 -25.64
N GLY A 270 20.85 11.10 -26.43
CA GLY A 270 21.91 10.28 -27.02
C GLY A 270 22.79 11.11 -27.96
N PRO A 271 24.05 10.71 -28.20
CA PRO A 271 24.91 11.41 -29.15
C PRO A 271 24.18 11.47 -30.48
N GLY A 272 23.96 12.69 -30.99
CA GLY A 272 23.32 12.92 -32.28
C GLY A 272 24.01 12.04 -33.31
N VAL A 273 23.22 11.28 -34.07
CA VAL A 273 23.73 10.52 -35.20
C VAL A 273 24.28 11.54 -36.21
N GLU A 274 25.59 11.76 -36.19
CA GLU A 274 26.34 12.45 -37.27
C GLU A 274 26.34 11.59 -38.54
#